data_AF-A0A8C8VXY0-F1
#
_entry.id   AF-A0A8C8VXY0-F1
#
_cell.length_a   1.000
_cell.length_b   1.000
_cell.length_c   1.000
_cell.angle_alpha   90.00
_cell.angle_beta   90.00
_cell.angle_gamma   90.00
#
_symmetry.space_group_name_H-M   'P 1'
#
loop_
_entity.id
_entity.type
_entity.pdbx_description
1 polymer ?
#
loop_
_entity_poly.entity_id
_entity_poly.type
_entity_poly.pdbx_seq_one_letter_code
_entity_poly.pdbx_strand_id
1 'polypeptide(L)'
;MAAARLLLRLAGRLESANFLQSVCGLLGAEQGPGPWQAHCSLERGRLVLSSHSFPGASERLPIQPGGSRTELTTTRGVDVAVAVILQSSDQTVLLTRRTCTLPISPNIWVPPGGHMELDEEVPVCRPNQETR
;
A
#
# COMPACT_ATOMS: atom_id res chain seq x y z
N MET A 1 -4.50 -18.67 12.40
CA MET A 1 -3.58 -18.05 11.43
C MET A 1 -4.21 -16.75 10.96
N ALA A 2 -3.52 -15.62 11.09
CA ALA A 2 -4.01 -14.35 10.54
C ALA A 2 -4.08 -14.45 9.01
N ALA A 3 -5.16 -13.97 8.40
CA ALA A 3 -5.31 -13.98 6.94
C ALA A 3 -4.28 -13.03 6.30
N ALA A 4 -3.67 -13.46 5.19
CA ALA A 4 -2.73 -12.62 4.44
C ALA A 4 -3.44 -11.39 3.86
N ARG A 5 -2.94 -10.19 4.19
CA ARG A 5 -3.50 -8.89 3.77
C ARG A 5 -2.92 -8.43 2.43
N LEU A 6 -1.68 -8.81 2.12
CA LEU A 6 -1.03 -8.60 0.83
C LEU A 6 -0.86 -9.93 0.10
N LEU A 7 -1.28 -9.98 -1.16
CA LEU A 7 -1.07 -11.09 -2.09
C LEU A 7 -0.33 -10.59 -3.34
N LEU A 8 0.56 -11.43 -3.86
CA LEU A 8 1.26 -11.21 -5.11
C LEU A 8 0.73 -12.18 -6.14
N ARG A 9 0.39 -11.68 -7.33
CA ARG A 9 0.03 -12.51 -8.46
C ARG A 9 1.27 -12.78 -9.32
N LEU A 10 1.88 -13.93 -9.11
CA LEU A 10 3.10 -14.38 -9.79
C LEU A 10 2.76 -15.56 -10.71
N ALA A 11 3.12 -15.46 -12.00
CA ALA A 11 2.84 -16.51 -13.00
C ALA A 11 1.39 -17.04 -12.99
N GLY A 12 0.42 -16.16 -12.70
CA GLY A 12 -1.01 -16.50 -12.63
C GLY A 12 -1.51 -17.08 -11.31
N ARG A 13 -0.64 -17.33 -10.31
CA ARG A 13 -0.98 -17.81 -8.97
C ARG A 13 -0.95 -16.67 -7.95
N LEU A 14 -1.79 -16.78 -6.92
CA LEU A 14 -1.78 -15.85 -5.79
C LEU A 14 -0.90 -16.42 -4.68
N GLU A 15 0.06 -15.64 -4.22
CA GLU A 15 1.04 -16.02 -3.21
C GLU A 15 1.14 -14.93 -2.13
N SER A 16 1.28 -15.32 -0.88
CA SER A 16 1.54 -14.38 0.22
C SER A 16 3.04 -14.13 0.35
N ALA A 17 3.44 -12.87 0.47
CA ALA A 17 4.83 -12.52 0.80
C ALA A 17 5.07 -12.64 2.31
N ASN A 18 6.23 -13.18 2.69
CA ASN A 18 6.72 -13.11 4.06
C ASN A 18 7.41 -11.77 4.33
N PHE A 19 7.55 -11.40 5.60
CA PHE A 19 8.13 -10.12 5.98
C PHE A 19 9.60 -9.94 5.54
N LEU A 20 10.35 -11.03 5.32
CA LEU A 20 11.75 -10.98 4.87
C LEU A 20 11.89 -10.80 3.35
N GLN A 21 10.82 -11.00 2.59
CA GLN A 21 10.83 -10.91 1.14
C GLN A 21 10.59 -9.47 0.69
N SER A 22 11.44 -9.00 -0.23
CA SER A 22 11.21 -7.75 -0.95
C SER A 22 10.03 -7.92 -1.90
N VAL A 23 8.90 -7.26 -1.60
CA VAL A 23 7.72 -7.22 -2.49
C VAL A 23 8.10 -6.66 -3.86
N CYS A 24 8.91 -5.59 -3.90
CA CYS A 24 9.42 -5.01 -5.14
C CYS A 24 10.28 -6.04 -5.90
N GLY A 25 11.19 -6.73 -5.22
CA GLY A 25 12.04 -7.78 -5.84
C GLY A 25 11.22 -8.92 -6.44
N LEU A 26 10.19 -9.39 -5.73
CA LEU A 26 9.28 -10.43 -6.24
C LEU A 26 8.45 -9.97 -7.45
N LEU A 27 8.18 -8.67 -7.56
CA LEU A 27 7.52 -8.07 -8.73
C LEU A 27 8.48 -7.75 -9.88
N GLY A 28 9.79 -8.05 -9.74
CA GLY A 28 10.81 -7.75 -10.75
C GLY A 28 11.22 -6.28 -10.81
N ALA A 29 10.87 -5.50 -9.77
CA ALA A 29 11.14 -4.07 -9.66
C ALA A 29 12.60 -3.76 -9.26
N GLU A 30 13.57 -4.47 -9.84
CA GLU A 30 15.02 -4.28 -9.60
C GLU A 30 15.83 -4.13 -10.89
N GLN A 31 15.19 -4.21 -12.07
CA GLN A 31 15.89 -4.21 -13.37
C GLN A 31 15.98 -2.83 -14.06
N GLY A 32 15.87 -1.72 -13.32
CA GLY A 32 16.00 -0.36 -13.89
C GLY A 32 15.70 0.76 -12.89
N PRO A 33 15.91 2.04 -13.23
CA PRO A 33 15.59 3.16 -12.33
C PRO A 33 14.07 3.28 -12.11
N GLY A 34 13.64 3.32 -10.84
CA GLY A 34 12.23 3.43 -10.42
C GLY A 34 11.64 4.85 -10.57
N PRO A 35 10.31 5.03 -10.39
CA PRO A 35 9.35 4.07 -9.84
C PRO A 35 8.88 3.01 -10.84
N TRP A 36 8.70 1.78 -10.37
CA TRP A 36 8.15 0.68 -11.16
C TRP A 36 6.63 0.68 -11.08
N GLN A 37 5.95 0.22 -12.12
CA GLN A 37 4.50 0.17 -12.14
C GLN A 37 4.00 -1.23 -11.81
N ALA A 38 3.06 -1.32 -10.85
CA ALA A 38 2.37 -2.56 -10.53
C ALA A 38 0.87 -2.41 -10.81
N HIS A 39 0.27 -3.45 -11.37
CA HIS A 39 -1.18 -3.60 -11.42
C HIS A 39 -1.67 -4.01 -10.03
N CYS A 40 -2.73 -3.38 -9.57
CA CYS A 40 -3.27 -3.62 -8.24
C CYS A 40 -4.78 -3.73 -8.23
N SER A 41 -5.29 -4.50 -7.28
CA SER A 41 -6.69 -4.51 -6.89
C SER A 41 -6.78 -4.56 -5.37
N LEU A 42 -7.80 -3.90 -4.82
CA LEU A 42 -8.07 -3.91 -3.40
C LEU A 42 -9.52 -4.30 -3.17
N GLU A 43 -9.73 -5.46 -2.57
CA GLU A 43 -11.06 -5.97 -2.26
C GLU A 43 -11.09 -6.53 -0.85
N ARG A 44 -12.06 -6.09 -0.03
CA ARG A 44 -12.29 -6.60 1.33
C ARG A 44 -11.03 -6.65 2.20
N GLY A 45 -10.26 -5.56 2.22
CA GLY A 45 -9.03 -5.44 2.99
C GLY A 45 -7.85 -6.27 2.46
N ARG A 46 -7.95 -6.85 1.26
CA ARG A 46 -6.85 -7.60 0.61
C ARG A 46 -6.32 -6.87 -0.61
N LEU A 47 -5.06 -6.50 -0.54
CA LEU A 47 -4.34 -5.90 -1.66
C LEU A 47 -3.70 -7.01 -2.50
N VAL A 48 -3.99 -7.03 -3.80
CA VAL A 48 -3.32 -7.90 -4.77
C VAL A 48 -2.42 -7.03 -5.64
N LEU A 49 -1.14 -7.40 -5.78
CA LEU A 49 -0.19 -6.74 -6.66
C LEU A 49 0.33 -7.70 -7.74
N SER A 50 0.57 -7.19 -8.94
CA SER A 50 1.20 -7.94 -10.03
C SER A 50 2.03 -7.04 -10.94
N SER A 51 3.08 -7.60 -11.53
CA SER A 51 3.84 -6.95 -12.60
C SER A 51 3.12 -6.99 -13.95
N HIS A 52 2.09 -7.83 -14.09
CA HIS A 52 1.31 -7.99 -15.31
C HIS A 52 -0.16 -7.65 -15.05
N SER A 53 -0.88 -7.23 -16.09
CA SER A 53 -2.33 -7.04 -15.99
C SER A 53 -3.04 -8.36 -15.65
N PHE A 54 -4.12 -8.28 -14.89
CA PHE A 54 -4.95 -9.43 -14.53
C PHE A 54 -6.44 -9.04 -14.44
N PRO A 55 -7.37 -10.00 -14.63
CA PRO A 55 -8.80 -9.74 -14.45
C PRO A 55 -9.09 -9.26 -13.02
N GLY A 56 -9.70 -8.10 -12.88
CA GLY A 56 -9.99 -7.47 -11.58
C GLY A 56 -8.96 -6.41 -11.14
N ALA A 57 -7.86 -6.22 -11.86
CA ALA A 57 -6.96 -5.09 -11.60
C ALA A 57 -7.71 -3.76 -11.78
N SER A 58 -7.78 -2.97 -10.72
CA SER A 58 -8.50 -1.69 -10.69
C SER A 58 -7.61 -0.55 -11.16
N GLU A 59 -6.33 -0.54 -10.77
CA GLU A 59 -5.41 0.55 -11.05
C GLU A 59 -3.99 0.05 -11.34
N ARG A 60 -3.19 0.95 -11.93
CA ARG A 60 -1.75 0.77 -12.13
C ARG A 60 -1.01 1.86 -11.37
N LEU A 61 -0.32 1.47 -10.30
CA LEU A 61 0.29 2.40 -9.36
C LEU A 61 1.81 2.29 -9.34
N PRO A 62 2.52 3.41 -9.13
CA PRO A 62 3.96 3.38 -8.89
C PRO A 62 4.25 2.71 -7.55
N ILE A 63 5.19 1.77 -7.54
CA ILE A 63 5.73 1.15 -6.34
C ILE A 63 7.21 1.52 -6.19
N GLN A 64 7.62 1.70 -4.95
CA GLN A 64 8.99 2.02 -4.57
C GLN A 64 9.41 1.13 -3.39
N PRO A 65 10.65 0.64 -3.36
CA PRO A 65 11.16 -0.13 -2.24
C PRO A 65 11.16 0.72 -0.99
N GLY A 66 10.72 0.11 0.11
CA GLY A 66 10.86 0.71 1.44
C GLY A 66 12.32 0.77 1.86
N GLY A 67 12.66 1.72 2.74
CA GLY A 67 13.98 1.75 3.37
C GLY A 67 14.23 0.53 4.25
N SER A 68 15.50 0.13 4.39
CA SER A 68 15.91 -0.93 5.29
C SER A 68 15.57 -0.55 6.74
N ARG A 69 14.77 -1.39 7.42
CA ARG A 69 14.56 -1.30 8.87
C ARG A 69 15.08 -2.57 9.52
N THR A 70 16.01 -2.39 10.45
CA THR A 70 16.67 -3.44 11.21
C THR A 70 15.68 -4.12 12.17
N GLU A 71 15.79 -5.45 12.24
CA GLU A 71 15.20 -6.38 13.22
C GLU A 71 13.67 -6.37 13.33
N LEU A 72 13.03 -7.19 12.51
CA LEU A 72 11.64 -7.59 12.68
C LEU A 72 11.50 -9.11 12.65
N THR A 73 10.67 -9.61 13.57
CA THR A 73 10.44 -11.03 13.86
C THR A 73 10.01 -11.81 12.62
N THR A 74 10.65 -12.96 12.41
CA THR A 74 10.66 -13.82 11.22
C THR A 74 9.33 -14.49 10.84
N THR A 75 8.26 -14.30 11.62
CA THR A 75 7.00 -15.05 11.49
C THR A 75 5.79 -14.21 11.11
N ARG A 76 5.97 -12.93 10.73
CA ARG A 76 4.86 -12.06 10.29
C ARG A 76 4.72 -11.99 8.77
N GLY A 77 3.49 -11.80 8.31
CA GLY A 77 3.18 -11.44 6.92
C GLY A 77 3.40 -9.96 6.68
N VAL A 78 3.14 -9.51 5.45
CA VAL A 78 3.11 -8.09 5.10
C VAL A 78 1.73 -7.51 5.38
N ASP A 79 1.68 -6.48 6.23
CA ASP A 79 0.46 -5.74 6.55
C ASP A 79 0.17 -4.66 5.49
N VAL A 80 -1.10 -4.28 5.36
CA VAL A 80 -1.55 -3.20 4.48
C VAL A 80 -2.09 -2.05 5.33
N ALA A 81 -1.73 -0.84 4.94
CA ALA A 81 -2.17 0.41 5.55
C ALA A 81 -2.55 1.39 4.45
N VAL A 82 -3.46 2.30 4.77
CA VAL A 82 -3.95 3.34 3.86
C VAL A 82 -3.63 4.70 4.46
N ALA A 83 -3.21 5.64 3.62
CA ALA A 83 -3.03 7.03 3.98
C ALA A 83 -3.67 7.93 2.91
N VAL A 84 -4.23 9.06 3.33
CA VAL A 84 -5.01 9.96 2.48
C VAL A 84 -4.30 11.29 2.35
N ILE A 85 -4.11 11.75 1.10
CA ILE A 85 -3.73 13.12 0.80
C ILE A 85 -5.01 13.93 0.64
N LEU A 86 -5.37 14.68 1.68
CA LEU A 86 -6.50 15.60 1.64
C LEU A 86 -6.02 16.97 1.17
N GLN A 87 -6.46 17.36 -0.03
CA GLN A 87 -6.20 18.68 -0.60
C GLN A 87 -7.45 19.56 -0.49
N SER A 88 -7.32 20.77 0.08
CA SER A 88 -8.40 21.76 0.09
C SER A 88 -8.45 22.54 -1.22
N SER A 89 -9.54 23.30 -1.43
CA SER A 89 -9.76 24.10 -2.65
C SER A 89 -8.70 25.18 -2.89
N ASP A 90 -8.00 25.61 -1.84
CA ASP A 90 -6.86 26.54 -1.91
C ASP A 90 -5.52 25.84 -2.24
N GLN A 91 -5.59 24.56 -2.64
CA GLN A 91 -4.46 23.71 -3.03
C GLN A 91 -3.51 23.34 -1.88
N THR A 92 -3.89 23.57 -0.62
CA THR A 92 -3.09 23.13 0.54
C THR A 92 -3.38 21.67 0.91
N VAL A 93 -2.41 20.98 1.52
CA VAL A 93 -2.51 19.56 1.90
C VAL A 93 -2.49 19.41 3.42
N LEU A 94 -3.43 18.63 3.96
CA LEU A 94 -3.47 18.31 5.39
C LEU A 94 -2.42 17.25 5.76
N LEU A 95 -1.58 17.57 6.73
CA LEU A 95 -0.72 16.63 7.43
C LEU A 95 -1.04 16.63 8.92
N THR A 96 -0.81 15.50 9.57
CA THR A 96 -1.00 15.33 11.01
C THR A 96 0.34 14.98 11.66
N ARG A 97 0.61 15.57 12.82
CA ARG A 97 1.78 15.23 13.62
C ARG A 97 1.42 14.14 14.60
N ARG A 98 2.11 13.00 14.53
CA ARG A 98 1.90 11.87 15.46
C ARG A 98 2.19 12.30 16.89
N THR A 99 1.35 11.86 17.84
CA THR A 99 1.53 12.18 19.26
C THR A 99 2.89 11.72 19.78
N CYS A 100 3.47 12.50 20.70
CA CYS A 100 4.77 12.21 21.30
C CYS A 100 4.77 10.95 22.18
N THR A 101 3.59 10.46 22.56
CA THR A 101 3.43 9.28 23.42
C THR A 101 3.44 7.96 22.66
N LEU A 102 3.50 7.97 21.33
CA LEU A 102 3.51 6.74 20.53
C LEU A 102 4.87 6.03 20.59
N PRO A 103 4.89 4.69 20.72
CA PRO A 103 6.14 3.93 20.79
C PRO A 103 6.87 3.84 19.44
N ILE A 104 6.14 4.01 18.32
CA ILE A 104 6.67 3.92 16.97
C ILE A 104 6.41 5.24 16.24
N SER A 105 7.49 5.84 15.73
CA SER A 105 7.46 7.06 14.92
C SER A 105 6.71 8.24 15.59
N PRO A 106 7.03 8.62 16.84
CA PRO A 106 6.43 9.80 17.47
C PRO A 106 6.87 11.08 16.78
N ASN A 107 6.06 12.15 16.87
CA ASN A 107 6.43 13.50 16.41
C ASN A 107 6.67 13.68 14.89
N ILE A 108 6.39 12.68 14.06
CA ILE A 108 6.54 12.76 12.59
C ILE A 108 5.27 13.34 11.97
N TRP A 109 5.44 14.22 10.97
CA TRP A 109 4.37 14.71 10.10
C TRP A 109 4.06 13.68 9.02
N VAL A 110 2.82 13.19 9.00
CA VAL A 110 2.34 12.19 8.04
C VAL A 110 0.95 12.56 7.56
N PRO A 111 0.56 12.17 6.33
CA PRO A 111 -0.85 12.21 5.96
C PRO A 111 -1.69 11.36 6.94
N PRO A 112 -2.96 11.75 7.19
CA PRO A 112 -3.88 10.92 7.96
C PRO A 112 -3.96 9.51 7.37
N GLY A 113 -3.92 8.49 8.21
CA GLY A 113 -3.90 7.11 7.77
C GLY A 113 -3.90 6.11 8.92
N GLY A 114 -3.99 4.85 8.56
CA GLY A 114 -4.10 3.74 9.50
C GLY A 114 -3.97 2.38 8.84
N HIS A 115 -4.02 1.33 9.65
CA HIS A 115 -4.11 -0.03 9.15
C HIS A 115 -5.46 -0.25 8.48
N MET A 116 -5.47 -1.08 7.44
CA MET A 116 -6.71 -1.53 6.83
C MET A 116 -7.15 -2.82 7.50
N GLU A 117 -8.41 -2.86 7.91
CA GLU A 117 -9.00 -4.07 8.46
C GLU A 117 -9.57 -4.97 7.37
N LEU A 118 -9.82 -6.24 7.74
CA LEU A 118 -10.46 -7.18 6.82
C LEU A 118 -11.88 -6.71 6.53
N ASP A 119 -12.33 -6.92 5.29
CA ASP A 119 -13.65 -6.49 4.80
C ASP A 119 -13.83 -4.96 4.66
N GLU A 120 -12.82 -4.15 4.99
CA GLU A 120 -12.82 -2.72 4.65
C GLU A 120 -12.54 -2.50 3.16
N GLU A 121 -13.20 -1.48 2.60
CA GLU A 121 -12.99 -1.03 1.23
C GLU A 121 -12.52 0.42 1.26
N VAL A 122 -11.56 0.75 0.39
CA VAL A 122 -11.15 2.14 0.20
C VAL A 122 -12.17 2.80 -0.73
N PRO A 123 -12.84 3.89 -0.30
CA PRO A 123 -13.76 4.59 -1.18
C PRO A 123 -12.98 5.12 -2.39
N VAL A 124 -13.43 4.74 -3.59
CA VAL A 124 -12.94 5.36 -4.82
C VAL A 124 -13.46 6.79 -4.83
N CYS A 125 -12.61 7.74 -4.45
CA CYS A 125 -12.85 9.16 -4.69
C CYS A 125 -12.88 9.38 -6.20
N ARG A 126 -14.06 9.29 -6.81
CA ARG A 126 -14.26 9.80 -8.16
C ARG A 126 -13.96 11.30 -8.10
N PRO A 127 -13.13 11.86 -9.00
CA PRO A 127 -13.04 13.31 -9.11
C PRO A 127 -14.46 13.81 -9.33
N ASN A 128 -14.89 14.78 -8.50
CA ASN A 128 -16.20 15.41 -8.65
C ASN A 128 -16.41 15.71 -10.13
N GLN A 129 -17.38 15.06 -10.76
CA GLN A 129 -17.90 15.52 -12.03
C GLN A 129 -18.48 16.89 -11.73
N GLU A 130 -17.73 17.93 -12.06
CA GLU A 130 -18.12 19.31 -11.88
C GLU A 130 -19.40 19.52 -12.69
N THR A 131 -20.54 19.48 -12.00
CA THR A 131 -21.83 19.93 -12.53
C THR A 131 -21.68 21.40 -12.87
N ARG A 132 -21.43 21.68 -14.14
CA ARG A 132 -21.71 22.94 -14.80
C ARG A 132 -23.10 22.93 -15.39
#